data_AF-A0A955J5Y6-F1
#
_entry.id   AF-A0A955J5Y6-F1
#
_cell.length_a   1.000
_cell.length_b   1.000
_cell.length_c   1.000
_cell.angle_alpha   90.00
_cell.angle_beta   90.00
_cell.angle_gamma   90.00
#
_symmetry.space_group_name_H-M   'P 1'
#
loop_
_entity.id
_entity.type
_entity.pdbx_description
1 polymer ?
#
loop_
_entity_poly.entity_id
_entity_poly.type
_entity_poly.pdbx_seq_one_letter_code
_entity_poly.pdbx_strand_id
1 'polypeptide(L)'
;MLAGQVDDDTLPLIDDVDTDFLSSFAPADDGVPASGDGGAAPAAASSGRTCMSCSQPIFGDAVVCMHCGYNAESGRHMRTRKMKAPKEKRTGSDRGIWPPLLTFVLFSALYIGLTIMRWDDPAAFGLSALGFMLVSSLMSLTIIVCAFLDGILHGILSLIFWPYAIYWVFFRSGNGWLMAMMGICTVVFSTMVVRVVWLVANAPPGGY
;
A
#
# COMPACT_ATOMS: atom_id res chain seq x y z
N MET A 1 3.11 -49.48 -15.96
CA MET A 1 3.64 -48.16 -15.55
C MET A 1 3.08 -47.13 -16.51
N LEU A 2 1.95 -46.51 -16.15
CA LEU A 2 1.35 -45.38 -16.86
C LEU A 2 1.11 -44.31 -15.80
N ALA A 3 1.90 -43.24 -15.85
CA ALA A 3 1.72 -42.08 -15.00
C ALA A 3 0.56 -41.26 -15.60
N GLY A 4 -0.56 -41.22 -14.89
CA GLY A 4 -1.70 -40.37 -15.22
C GLY A 4 -1.38 -38.92 -14.90
N GLN A 5 -1.44 -38.08 -15.93
CA GLN A 5 -1.36 -36.64 -15.86
C GLN A 5 -2.72 -36.13 -15.37
N VAL A 6 -2.75 -35.49 -14.21
CA VAL A 6 -3.95 -34.85 -13.65
C VAL A 6 -3.90 -33.41 -14.09
N ASP A 7 -4.81 -33.04 -15.00
CA ASP A 7 -4.99 -31.68 -15.48
C ASP A 7 -5.62 -30.84 -14.36
N ASP A 8 -4.84 -29.90 -13.81
CA ASP A 8 -5.14 -29.08 -12.62
C ASP A 8 -5.66 -27.67 -13.01
N ASP A 9 -6.31 -27.54 -14.17
CA ASP A 9 -6.62 -26.24 -14.80
C ASP A 9 -8.11 -25.87 -14.85
N THR A 10 -8.97 -26.57 -14.09
CA THR A 10 -10.42 -26.25 -14.06
C THR A 10 -10.88 -25.90 -12.65
N LEU A 11 -10.20 -24.97 -11.99
CA LEU A 11 -10.82 -24.24 -10.89
C LEU A 11 -11.76 -23.18 -11.48
N PRO A 12 -13.08 -23.25 -11.24
CA PRO A 12 -13.99 -22.20 -11.69
C PRO A 12 -13.53 -20.88 -11.08
N LEU A 13 -13.25 -19.88 -11.93
CA LEU A 13 -13.08 -18.50 -11.51
C LEU A 13 -14.35 -18.11 -10.74
N ILE A 14 -14.22 -17.98 -9.42
CA ILE A 14 -15.20 -17.30 -8.57
C ILE A 14 -14.84 -15.81 -8.72
N ASP A 15 -15.22 -15.22 -9.86
CA ASP A 15 -14.87 -13.82 -10.19
C ASP A 15 -15.84 -12.80 -9.58
N ASP A 16 -16.93 -13.23 -8.97
CA ASP A 16 -17.95 -12.32 -8.44
C ASP A 16 -18.23 -12.63 -6.96
N VAL A 17 -17.27 -12.33 -6.09
CA VAL A 17 -17.60 -12.09 -4.68
C VAL A 17 -18.10 -10.65 -4.60
N ASP A 18 -19.42 -10.50 -4.62
CA ASP A 18 -20.14 -9.25 -4.40
C ASP A 18 -19.56 -8.50 -3.19
N THR A 19 -18.80 -7.46 -3.46
CA THR A 19 -18.24 -6.57 -2.44
C THR A 19 -19.32 -5.77 -1.70
N ASP A 20 -20.55 -5.79 -2.21
CA ASP A 20 -21.75 -5.26 -1.57
C ASP A 20 -22.17 -6.05 -0.32
N PHE A 21 -21.74 -7.30 -0.15
CA PHE A 21 -22.07 -8.06 1.07
C PHE A 21 -21.31 -7.53 2.30
N LEU A 22 -20.08 -7.04 2.11
CA LEU A 22 -19.22 -6.56 3.21
C LEU A 22 -19.60 -5.18 3.73
N SER A 23 -20.36 -4.38 2.97
CA SER A 23 -20.88 -3.09 3.45
C SER A 23 -22.06 -3.25 4.40
N SER A 24 -22.74 -4.42 4.42
CA SER A 24 -23.86 -4.70 5.34
C SER A 24 -23.43 -5.12 6.76
N PHE A 25 -22.15 -5.47 6.95
CA PHE A 25 -21.60 -5.79 8.28
C PHE A 25 -20.85 -4.63 8.92
N ALA A 26 -20.97 -3.41 8.38
CA ALA A 26 -20.60 -2.24 9.16
C ALA A 26 -21.46 -2.25 10.42
N PRO A 27 -20.87 -2.49 11.62
CA PRO A 27 -21.65 -2.51 12.84
C PRO A 27 -22.31 -1.13 12.94
N ALA A 28 -23.63 -1.11 13.07
CA ALA A 28 -24.31 0.09 13.49
C ALA A 28 -23.60 0.59 14.74
N ASP A 29 -23.21 1.87 14.71
CA ASP A 29 -22.80 2.64 15.87
C ASP A 29 -23.99 2.72 16.82
N ASP A 30 -24.22 1.61 17.52
CA ASP A 30 -25.09 1.55 18.67
C ASP A 30 -24.25 2.06 19.82
N GLY A 31 -24.27 3.38 19.98
CA GLY A 31 -23.53 4.14 20.98
C GLY A 31 -23.43 3.38 22.30
N VAL A 32 -22.19 2.98 22.64
CA VAL A 32 -21.86 2.31 23.88
C VAL A 32 -22.28 3.24 25.04
N PRO A 33 -23.31 2.88 25.82
CA PRO A 33 -23.68 3.70 26.96
C PRO A 33 -22.53 3.68 27.97
N ALA A 34 -22.14 4.87 28.41
CA ALA A 34 -21.10 5.08 29.40
C ALA A 34 -21.28 4.16 30.60
N SER A 35 -20.23 3.40 30.89
CA SER A 35 -20.11 2.44 31.98
C SER A 35 -20.52 3.07 33.30
N GLY A 36 -21.70 2.73 33.78
CA GLY A 36 -22.11 2.97 35.17
C GLY A 36 -21.48 1.90 36.06
N ASP A 37 -20.73 2.33 37.07
CA ASP A 37 -20.17 1.50 38.14
C ASP A 37 -21.29 0.92 39.02
N GLY A 38 -22.02 -0.06 38.48
CA GLY A 38 -23.00 -0.86 39.20
C GLY A 38 -22.35 -2.10 39.76
N GLY A 39 -22.09 -2.12 41.07
CA GLY A 39 -21.58 -3.29 41.80
C GLY A 39 -22.47 -4.50 41.61
N ALA A 40 -22.08 -5.40 40.70
CA ALA A 40 -22.76 -6.66 40.46
C ALA A 40 -22.47 -7.61 41.62
N ALA A 41 -23.54 -8.07 42.28
CA ALA A 41 -23.49 -9.15 43.24
C ALA A 41 -22.82 -10.40 42.61
N PRO A 42 -22.04 -11.18 43.38
CA PRO A 42 -21.36 -12.37 42.86
C PRO A 42 -22.40 -13.33 42.29
N ALA A 43 -22.42 -13.45 40.95
CA ALA A 43 -23.27 -14.40 40.25
C ALA A 43 -22.96 -15.81 40.77
N ALA A 44 -23.98 -16.50 41.28
CA ALA A 44 -23.87 -17.85 41.78
C ALA A 44 -23.16 -18.72 40.73
N ALA A 45 -22.07 -19.36 41.14
CA ALA A 45 -21.23 -20.18 40.27
C ALA A 45 -22.09 -21.26 39.61
N SER A 46 -22.33 -21.13 38.31
CA SER A 46 -22.98 -22.19 37.55
C SER A 46 -22.09 -23.43 37.62
N SER A 47 -22.66 -24.54 38.05
CA SER A 47 -21.99 -25.84 38.14
C SER A 47 -21.66 -26.33 36.73
N GLY A 48 -20.57 -25.82 36.16
CA GLY A 48 -20.09 -26.16 34.83
C GLY A 48 -19.49 -27.57 34.78
N ARG A 49 -19.57 -28.20 33.61
CA ARG A 49 -18.92 -29.49 33.35
C ARG A 49 -17.41 -29.30 33.28
N THR A 50 -16.63 -30.25 33.78
CA THR A 50 -15.15 -30.23 33.64
C THR A 50 -14.71 -30.87 32.33
N CYS A 51 -13.75 -30.27 31.64
CA CYS A 51 -13.17 -30.82 30.42
C CYS A 51 -12.44 -32.14 30.69
N MET A 52 -12.84 -33.23 30.00
CA MET A 52 -12.22 -34.55 30.17
C MET A 52 -10.75 -34.62 29.74
N SER A 53 -10.27 -33.67 28.92
CA SER A 53 -8.87 -33.68 28.46
C SER A 53 -7.92 -32.86 29.33
N CYS A 54 -8.36 -31.75 29.90
CA CYS A 54 -7.48 -30.82 30.63
C CYS A 54 -7.99 -30.46 32.03
N SER A 55 -9.12 -31.02 32.47
CA SER A 55 -9.77 -30.79 33.76
C SER A 55 -10.25 -29.37 34.06
N GLN A 56 -10.05 -28.42 33.15
CA GLN A 56 -10.56 -27.05 33.31
C GLN A 56 -12.10 -27.00 33.21
N PRO A 57 -12.78 -26.11 33.95
CA PRO A 57 -14.22 -25.95 33.87
C PRO A 57 -14.64 -25.39 32.50
N ILE A 58 -15.73 -25.93 31.97
CA ILE A 58 -16.39 -25.46 30.75
C ILE A 58 -17.59 -24.62 31.19
N PHE A 59 -17.60 -23.36 30.80
CA PHE A 59 -18.61 -22.39 31.24
C PHE A 59 -19.92 -22.57 30.45
N GLY A 60 -21.04 -22.75 31.17
CA GLY A 60 -22.39 -22.82 30.59
C GLY A 60 -22.59 -23.99 29.64
N ASP A 61 -23.23 -23.70 28.50
CA ASP A 61 -23.56 -24.68 27.45
C ASP A 61 -22.48 -24.78 26.36
N ALA A 62 -21.26 -24.30 26.64
CA ALA A 62 -20.17 -24.40 25.68
C ALA A 62 -19.81 -25.86 25.37
N VAL A 63 -19.82 -26.22 24.09
CA VAL A 63 -19.50 -27.58 23.62
C VAL A 63 -17.98 -27.81 23.53
N VAL A 64 -17.19 -26.74 23.46
CA VAL A 64 -15.75 -26.80 23.22
C VAL A 64 -14.99 -26.16 24.38
N CYS A 65 -13.98 -26.86 24.89
CA CYS A 65 -13.07 -26.31 25.88
C CYS A 65 -12.18 -25.24 25.24
N MET A 66 -12.32 -23.98 25.67
CA MET A 66 -11.49 -22.88 25.17
C MET A 66 -10.02 -22.97 25.57
N HIS A 67 -9.66 -23.82 26.54
CA HIS A 67 -8.28 -23.99 26.97
C HIS A 67 -7.49 -24.96 26.08
N CYS A 68 -8.07 -26.12 25.74
CA CYS A 68 -7.36 -27.17 25.02
C CYS A 68 -7.96 -27.55 23.65
N GLY A 69 -9.13 -27.00 23.27
CA GLY A 69 -9.80 -27.31 22.00
C GLY A 69 -10.53 -28.67 21.97
N TYR A 70 -10.71 -29.33 23.12
CA TYR A 70 -11.48 -30.57 23.22
C TYR A 70 -12.98 -30.29 23.05
N ASN A 71 -13.63 -31.02 22.13
CA ASN A 71 -15.07 -30.94 21.92
C ASN A 71 -15.77 -32.03 22.77
N ALA A 72 -16.60 -31.60 23.71
CA ALA A 72 -17.29 -32.44 24.68
C ALA A 72 -18.44 -33.26 24.08
N GLU A 73 -18.97 -32.86 22.92
CA GLU A 73 -20.04 -33.58 22.21
C GLU A 73 -19.46 -34.71 21.34
N SER A 74 -18.39 -34.44 20.60
CA SER A 74 -17.74 -35.44 19.74
C SER A 74 -16.70 -36.31 20.45
N GLY A 75 -16.28 -35.93 21.65
CA GLY A 75 -15.25 -36.62 22.43
C GLY A 75 -13.84 -36.54 21.82
N ARG A 76 -13.60 -35.61 20.87
CA ARG A 76 -12.34 -35.49 20.12
C ARG A 76 -11.73 -34.09 20.23
N HIS A 77 -10.40 -34.02 20.12
CA HIS A 77 -9.67 -32.76 20.01
C HIS A 77 -9.86 -32.16 18.63
N MET A 78 -10.37 -30.93 18.56
CA MET A 78 -10.42 -30.21 17.30
C MET A 78 -9.02 -29.75 16.93
N ARG A 79 -8.45 -30.36 15.88
CA ARG A 79 -7.25 -29.83 15.25
C ARG A 79 -7.61 -28.53 14.54
N THR A 80 -7.54 -27.42 15.26
CA THR A 80 -7.49 -26.09 14.63
C THR A 80 -6.15 -26.02 13.89
N ARG A 81 -6.13 -26.45 12.61
CA ARG A 81 -5.06 -26.04 11.73
C ARG A 81 -5.18 -24.52 11.67
N LYS A 82 -4.18 -23.82 12.21
CA LYS A 82 -3.97 -22.41 11.89
C LYS A 82 -3.78 -22.37 10.39
N MET A 83 -4.85 -22.17 9.63
CA MET A 83 -4.71 -21.70 8.27
C MET A 83 -4.00 -20.37 8.44
N LYS A 84 -2.71 -20.31 8.09
CA LYS A 84 -2.04 -19.02 7.96
C LYS A 84 -2.95 -18.23 7.06
N ALA A 85 -3.49 -17.12 7.56
CA ALA A 85 -4.24 -16.18 6.74
C ALA A 85 -3.47 -16.05 5.43
N PRO A 86 -4.11 -16.29 4.27
CA PRO A 86 -3.41 -16.27 3.00
C PRO A 86 -2.61 -14.98 3.03
N LYS A 87 -1.29 -15.11 3.11
CA LYS A 87 -0.41 -13.95 3.08
C LYS A 87 -0.72 -13.43 1.70
N GLU A 88 -1.53 -12.37 1.61
CA GLU A 88 -1.91 -11.77 0.34
C GLU A 88 -0.58 -11.55 -0.36
N LYS A 89 -0.26 -12.47 -1.28
CA LYS A 89 0.81 -12.23 -2.23
C LYS A 89 0.22 -11.06 -2.94
N ARG A 90 0.69 -9.84 -2.61
CA ARG A 90 0.46 -8.63 -3.40
C ARG A 90 0.54 -9.15 -4.82
N THR A 91 -0.61 -9.26 -5.46
CA THR A 91 -0.74 -9.78 -6.80
C THR A 91 0.05 -8.78 -7.60
N GLY A 92 1.31 -9.13 -7.88
CA GLY A 92 2.20 -8.31 -8.67
C GLY A 92 1.41 -8.05 -9.92
N SER A 93 1.05 -6.79 -10.15
CA SER A 93 0.26 -6.43 -11.31
C SER A 93 1.16 -6.65 -12.52
N ASP A 94 1.14 -7.88 -13.05
CA ASP A 94 1.71 -8.23 -14.35
C ASP A 94 0.95 -7.55 -15.51
N ARG A 95 -0.03 -6.70 -15.18
CA ARG A 95 -0.60 -5.70 -16.09
C ARG A 95 0.45 -4.64 -16.44
N GLY A 96 1.33 -5.01 -17.38
CA GLY A 96 2.02 -4.11 -18.30
C GLY A 96 2.54 -2.81 -17.69
N ILE A 97 3.52 -2.89 -16.79
CA ILE A 97 4.33 -1.72 -16.37
C ILE A 97 5.16 -1.13 -17.53
N TRP A 98 5.35 -1.91 -18.60
CA TRP A 98 6.24 -1.58 -19.72
C TRP A 98 5.80 -0.38 -20.58
N PRO A 99 4.55 -0.24 -21.04
CA PRO A 99 4.14 0.89 -21.87
C PRO A 99 4.29 2.28 -21.21
N PRO A 100 3.86 2.50 -19.94
CA PRO A 100 3.99 3.82 -19.32
C PRO A 100 5.44 4.15 -18.95
N LEU A 101 6.26 3.15 -18.60
CA LEU A 101 7.67 3.41 -18.28
C LEU A 101 8.48 3.76 -19.54
N LEU A 102 8.28 3.03 -20.64
CA LEU A 102 8.96 3.30 -21.90
C LEU A 102 8.61 4.69 -22.46
N THR A 103 7.32 5.05 -22.48
CA THR A 103 6.87 6.35 -22.97
C THR A 103 7.50 7.49 -22.16
N PHE A 104 7.58 7.34 -20.85
CA PHE A 104 8.20 8.35 -19.98
C PHE A 104 9.71 8.45 -20.15
N VAL A 105 10.41 7.32 -20.31
CA VAL A 105 11.86 7.29 -20.60
C VAL A 105 12.15 7.97 -21.93
N LEU A 106 11.38 7.68 -22.98
CA LEU A 106 11.52 8.32 -24.29
C LEU A 106 11.24 9.82 -24.21
N PHE A 107 10.19 10.24 -23.51
CA PHE A 107 9.87 11.65 -23.34
C PHE A 107 10.95 12.39 -22.55
N SER A 108 11.51 11.74 -21.52
CA SER A 108 12.59 12.31 -20.71
C SER A 108 13.90 12.40 -21.49
N ALA A 109 14.24 11.38 -22.28
CA ALA A 109 15.40 11.41 -23.17
C ALA A 109 15.26 12.50 -24.24
N LEU A 110 14.07 12.64 -24.84
CA LEU A 110 13.76 13.70 -25.80
C LEU A 110 13.90 15.08 -25.14
N TYR A 111 13.33 15.26 -23.95
CA TYR A 111 13.42 16.50 -23.18
C TYR A 111 14.88 16.85 -22.88
N ILE A 112 15.66 15.90 -22.34
CA ILE A 112 17.10 16.09 -22.06
C ILE A 112 17.85 16.45 -23.35
N GLY A 113 17.60 15.73 -24.45
CA GLY A 113 18.22 15.99 -25.75
C GLY A 113 17.91 17.40 -26.28
N LEU A 114 16.65 17.85 -26.20
CA LEU A 114 16.25 19.21 -26.57
C LEU A 114 16.93 20.27 -25.69
N THR A 115 17.11 19.97 -24.40
CA THR A 115 17.77 20.87 -23.46
C THR A 115 19.27 21.00 -23.77
N ILE A 116 19.92 19.91 -24.19
CA ILE A 116 21.33 19.88 -24.59
C ILE A 116 21.53 20.62 -25.93
N MET A 117 20.65 20.41 -26.91
CA MET A 117 20.77 21.05 -28.23
C MET A 117 20.62 22.57 -28.20
N ARG A 118 19.89 23.12 -27.23
CA ARG A 118 19.69 24.57 -27.06
C ARG A 118 20.24 25.07 -25.75
N TRP A 119 21.48 24.72 -25.45
CA TRP A 119 22.14 25.09 -24.20
C TRP A 119 22.29 26.62 -24.05
N ASP A 120 22.59 27.31 -25.15
CA ASP A 120 22.95 28.74 -25.16
C ASP A 120 21.75 29.70 -25.26
N ASP A 121 20.55 29.20 -25.56
CA ASP A 121 19.37 30.05 -25.76
C ASP A 121 18.61 30.29 -24.44
N PRO A 122 18.55 31.53 -23.92
CA PRO A 122 17.85 31.85 -22.68
C PRO A 122 16.32 31.68 -22.78
N ALA A 123 15.74 31.84 -23.98
CA ALA A 123 14.31 31.61 -24.18
C ALA A 123 13.97 30.12 -24.08
N ALA A 124 14.85 29.26 -24.62
CA ALA A 124 14.72 27.81 -24.47
C ALA A 124 14.87 27.36 -23.01
N PHE A 125 15.72 28.03 -22.22
CA PHE A 125 15.82 27.80 -20.79
C PHE A 125 14.48 28.08 -20.08
N GLY A 126 13.86 29.25 -20.29
CA GLY A 126 12.58 29.59 -19.66
C GLY A 126 11.48 28.58 -19.96
N LEU A 127 11.35 28.17 -21.23
CA LEU A 127 10.34 27.18 -21.64
C LEU A 127 10.60 25.79 -21.03
N SER A 128 11.86 25.35 -21.03
CA SER A 128 12.24 24.06 -20.44
C SER A 128 12.01 24.04 -18.93
N ALA A 129 12.34 25.13 -18.21
CA ALA A 129 12.06 25.28 -16.79
C ALA A 129 10.55 25.25 -16.49
N LEU A 130 9.73 25.94 -17.29
CA LEU A 130 8.27 25.91 -17.16
C LEU A 130 7.71 24.48 -17.36
N GLY A 131 8.17 23.79 -18.40
CA GLY A 131 7.78 22.40 -18.66
C GLY A 131 8.16 21.47 -17.52
N PHE A 132 9.36 21.63 -16.96
CA PHE A 132 9.82 20.87 -15.80
C PHE A 132 8.95 21.13 -14.57
N MET A 133 8.62 22.40 -14.28
CA MET A 133 7.75 22.75 -13.16
C MET A 133 6.37 22.10 -13.29
N LEU A 134 5.80 22.07 -14.49
CA LEU A 134 4.49 21.46 -14.74
C LEU A 134 4.53 19.93 -14.55
N VAL A 135 5.53 19.25 -15.13
CA VAL A 135 5.71 17.80 -14.97
C VAL A 135 6.00 17.43 -13.51
N SER A 136 6.84 18.21 -12.82
CA SER A 136 7.17 18.00 -11.41
C SER A 136 5.93 18.18 -10.52
N SER A 137 5.09 19.17 -10.80
CA SER A 137 3.83 19.41 -10.07
C SER A 137 2.84 18.26 -10.26
N LEU A 138 2.62 17.81 -11.50
CA LEU A 138 1.75 16.66 -11.78
C LEU A 138 2.25 15.39 -11.08
N MET A 139 3.56 15.20 -11.05
CA MET A 139 4.13 14.05 -10.39
C MET A 139 4.00 14.13 -8.87
N SER A 140 4.24 15.30 -8.29
CA SER A 140 4.01 15.52 -6.85
C SER A 140 2.56 15.23 -6.46
N LEU A 141 1.58 15.70 -7.25
CA LEU A 141 0.17 15.39 -7.03
C LEU A 141 -0.10 13.89 -7.10
N THR A 142 0.48 13.20 -8.08
CA THR A 142 0.32 11.75 -8.25
C THR A 142 0.85 10.99 -7.03
N ILE A 143 2.04 11.36 -6.54
CA ILE A 143 2.64 10.76 -5.33
C ILE A 143 1.74 11.01 -4.10
N ILE A 144 1.23 12.23 -3.94
CA ILE A 144 0.35 12.60 -2.84
C ILE A 144 -0.95 11.77 -2.87
N VAL A 145 -1.58 11.65 -4.04
CA VAL A 145 -2.80 10.84 -4.22
C VAL A 145 -2.51 9.38 -3.85
N CYS A 146 -1.42 8.80 -4.36
CA CYS A 146 -1.04 7.44 -4.01
C CYS A 146 -0.75 7.27 -2.50
N ALA A 147 -0.14 8.27 -1.86
CA ALA A 147 0.10 8.25 -0.42
C ALA A 147 -1.20 8.32 0.39
N PHE A 148 -2.19 9.10 -0.04
CA PHE A 148 -3.52 9.13 0.58
C PHE A 148 -4.28 7.81 0.44
N LEU A 149 -4.12 7.13 -0.70
CA LEU A 149 -4.71 5.80 -0.91
C LEU A 149 -4.14 4.73 0.05
N ASP A 150 -2.87 4.84 0.43
CA ASP A 150 -2.24 3.97 1.43
C ASP A 150 -2.61 4.37 2.88
N GLY A 151 -2.94 5.65 3.11
CA GLY A 151 -3.43 6.14 4.40
C GLY A 151 -3.32 7.66 4.55
N ILE A 152 -4.27 8.25 5.28
CA ILE A 152 -4.38 9.71 5.48
C ILE A 152 -3.09 10.32 6.06
N LEU A 153 -2.48 9.65 7.05
CA LEU A 153 -1.25 10.12 7.67
C LEU A 153 -0.09 10.21 6.67
N HIS A 154 0.03 9.24 5.76
CA HIS A 154 1.07 9.24 4.73
C HIS A 154 0.89 10.39 3.74
N GLY A 155 -0.35 10.67 3.33
CA GLY A 155 -0.68 11.79 2.47
C GLY A 155 -0.33 13.15 3.08
N ILE A 156 -0.75 13.40 4.33
CA ILE A 156 -0.47 14.67 5.03
C ILE A 156 1.04 14.84 5.25
N LEU A 157 1.74 13.80 5.70
CA LEU A 157 3.16 13.87 5.99
C LEU A 157 3.99 14.08 4.70
N SER A 158 3.56 13.51 3.58
CA SER A 158 4.18 13.73 2.26
C SER A 158 3.97 15.16 1.73
N LEU A 159 2.88 15.82 2.11
CA LEU A 159 2.56 17.19 1.72
C LEU A 159 3.36 18.22 2.53
N ILE A 160 3.49 17.99 3.84
CA ILE A 160 4.20 18.90 4.75
C ILE A 160 5.72 18.72 4.64
N PHE A 161 6.20 17.48 4.52
CA PHE A 161 7.61 17.16 4.58
C PHE A 161 8.05 16.45 3.29
N TRP A 162 8.58 17.21 2.34
CA TRP A 162 9.02 16.68 1.04
C TRP A 162 10.00 15.49 1.13
N PRO A 163 10.98 15.45 2.06
CA PRO A 163 11.85 14.28 2.23
C PRO A 163 11.08 13.00 2.62
N TYR A 164 9.93 13.14 3.29
CA TYR A 164 9.06 12.00 3.59
C TYR A 164 8.47 11.37 2.35
N ALA A 165 8.08 12.17 1.35
CA ALA A 165 7.57 11.65 0.09
C ALA A 165 8.59 10.74 -0.60
N ILE A 166 9.87 11.12 -0.58
CA ILE A 166 10.97 10.29 -1.11
C ILE A 166 11.08 8.99 -0.31
N TYR A 167 11.12 9.08 1.02
CA TYR A 167 11.17 7.90 1.89
C TYR A 167 10.00 6.94 1.61
N TRP A 168 8.78 7.47 1.52
CA TRP A 168 7.58 6.70 1.27
C TRP A 168 7.62 6.01 -0.10
N VAL A 169 8.03 6.72 -1.16
CA VAL A 169 8.16 6.15 -2.51
C VAL A 169 9.15 4.98 -2.52
N PHE A 170 10.35 5.12 -1.94
CA PHE A 170 11.40 4.10 -2.04
C PHE A 170 11.27 2.94 -1.05
N PHE A 171 10.81 3.20 0.18
CA PHE A 171 10.81 2.17 1.24
C PHE A 171 9.42 1.58 1.52
N ARG A 172 8.33 2.30 1.22
CA ARG A 172 6.98 1.91 1.63
C ARG A 172 6.08 1.49 0.48
N SER A 173 6.07 2.26 -0.62
CA SER A 173 5.13 2.05 -1.73
C SER A 173 5.27 0.64 -2.33
N GLY A 174 6.50 0.14 -2.47
CA GLY A 174 6.80 -1.09 -3.20
C GLY A 174 6.41 -1.02 -4.68
N ASN A 175 6.08 0.17 -5.19
CA ASN A 175 5.67 0.40 -6.56
C ASN A 175 6.88 0.87 -7.38
N GLY A 176 7.45 -0.05 -8.17
CA GLY A 176 8.62 0.22 -8.99
C GLY A 176 8.41 1.35 -10.01
N TRP A 177 7.18 1.58 -10.47
CA TRP A 177 6.87 2.67 -11.39
C TRP A 177 7.05 4.04 -10.73
N LEU A 178 6.51 4.23 -9.51
CA LEU A 178 6.69 5.47 -8.75
C LEU A 178 8.18 5.74 -8.45
N MET A 179 8.93 4.70 -8.07
CA MET A 179 10.38 4.81 -7.86
C MET A 179 11.11 5.25 -9.13
N ALA A 180 10.81 4.63 -10.27
CA ALA A 180 11.45 4.95 -11.55
C ALA A 180 11.17 6.38 -12.00
N MET A 181 9.91 6.82 -11.93
CA MET A 181 9.54 8.18 -12.29
C MET A 181 10.16 9.23 -11.37
N MET A 182 10.24 8.98 -10.06
CA MET A 182 10.89 9.88 -9.11
C MET A 182 12.40 9.97 -9.38
N GLY A 183 13.04 8.84 -9.72
CA GLY A 183 14.43 8.80 -10.15
C GLY A 183 14.67 9.65 -11.41
N ILE A 184 13.83 9.50 -12.42
CA ILE A 184 13.90 10.31 -13.65
C ILE A 184 13.73 11.80 -13.35
N CYS A 185 12.73 12.19 -12.56
CA CYS A 185 12.53 13.58 -12.16
C CYS A 185 13.76 14.16 -11.46
N THR A 186 14.44 13.35 -10.63
CA THR A 186 15.67 13.76 -9.94
C THR A 186 16.82 13.99 -10.91
N VAL A 187 16.96 13.14 -11.94
CA VAL A 187 17.98 13.31 -12.99
C VAL A 187 17.71 14.59 -13.79
N VAL A 188 16.46 14.83 -14.20
CA VAL A 188 16.08 16.04 -14.95
C VAL A 188 16.26 17.30 -14.10
N PHE A 189 15.93 17.25 -12.81
CA PHE A 189 16.20 18.36 -11.90
C PHE A 189 17.70 18.66 -11.80
N SER A 190 18.52 17.62 -11.71
CA SER A 190 19.98 17.76 -11.62
C SER A 190 20.57 18.42 -12.86
N THR A 191 20.09 18.08 -14.06
CA THR A 191 20.54 18.74 -15.30
C THR A 191 20.14 20.21 -15.34
N MET A 192 18.96 20.56 -14.83
CA MET A 192 18.53 21.96 -14.67
C MET A 192 19.42 22.74 -13.72
N VAL A 193 19.75 22.17 -12.57
CA VAL A 193 20.66 22.79 -11.59
C VAL A 193 22.04 23.03 -12.21
N VAL A 194 22.60 22.03 -12.90
CA VAL A 194 23.89 22.17 -13.60
C VAL A 194 23.83 23.30 -14.63
N ARG A 195 22.75 23.40 -15.39
CA ARG A 195 22.57 24.47 -16.38
C ARG A 195 22.47 25.85 -15.74
N VAL A 196 21.71 25.98 -14.64
CA VAL A 196 21.63 27.24 -13.88
C VAL A 196 23.00 27.65 -13.35
N VAL A 197 23.73 26.72 -12.72
CA VAL A 197 25.10 26.99 -12.22
C VAL A 197 26.02 27.43 -13.35
N TRP A 198 25.95 26.76 -14.50
CA TRP A 198 26.73 27.13 -15.67
C TRP A 198 26.38 28.54 -16.20
N LEU A 199 25.10 28.88 -16.29
CA LEU A 199 24.65 30.21 -16.72
C LEU A 199 25.13 31.30 -15.75
N VAL A 200 25.01 31.06 -14.44
CA VAL A 200 25.48 31.99 -13.40
C VAL A 200 26.99 32.16 -13.45
N ALA A 201 27.75 31.09 -13.68
CA ALA A 201 29.21 31.13 -13.75
C ALA A 201 29.75 31.86 -15.00
N ASN A 202 29.00 31.86 -16.11
CA ASN A 202 29.40 32.50 -17.37
C ASN A 202 28.70 33.85 -17.61
N ALA A 203 27.90 34.34 -16.66
CA ALA A 203 27.23 35.63 -16.78
C ALA A 203 28.28 36.76 -16.81
N PRO A 204 28.22 37.70 -17.78
CA PRO A 204 29.13 38.83 -17.81
C PRO A 204 28.94 39.71 -16.57
N PRO A 205 30.03 40.22 -15.96
CA PRO A 205 29.93 41.10 -14.80
C PRO A 205 29.17 42.38 -15.17
N GLY A 206 27.98 42.55 -14.60
CA GLY A 206 27.09 43.70 -14.84
C GLY A 206 25.84 43.42 -15.68
N GLY A 207 25.58 42.16 -16.07
CA GLY A 207 24.37 41.76 -16.78
C GLY A 207 23.24 41.29 -15.85
N TYR A 208 22.66 42.20 -15.06
CA TYR A 208 21.35 42.02 -14.42
C TYR A 208 20.57 43.33 -14.46
#